data_AF-M7T2U1-F1
#
_entry.id   AF-M7T2U1-F1
#
_cell.length_a   1.000
_cell.length_b   1.000
_cell.length_c   1.000
_cell.angle_alpha   90.00
_cell.angle_beta   90.00
_cell.angle_gamma   90.00
#
_symmetry.space_group_name_H-M   'P 1'
#
loop_
_entity.id
_entity.type
_entity.pdbx_description
1 polymer ?
#
loop_
_entity_poly.entity_id
_entity_poly.type
_entity_poly.pdbx_seq_one_letter_code
_entity_poly.pdbx_strand_id
1 'polypeptide(L)'
;MTKQESFKQWLTSQINELLQDQYHFILWLDPWSNWREILQDTSENNFQLWIAEEHELKTRDKIKNTQKGPRVIYLPKSREELTYLKVYEHQAVRVIQSTLVQALADYGVLIPRETQEEIQDQLPTLVKEWLDKPKSHWKELTAGNVRDTIIDNETILEILSNRDPNSLSHEKRSLFTRRIVEELGLPDPIDTDPHTWRTRALASMLYTEATQQNPQDPPPKTKKTIEDPQRERALKLLSRWSKQIDLVPKLQELIKQADETASLRYWAQNQPTLPKPLMSNQAEAIFFQQETQKLNQKPLDQIITHLKQNIQKYREHSEAFWGNPRYVDDPIPWSKLAELSETAIILHHNQDTYKNWKTTKDVVTWYTETGWKIDHAAENLFINYKELPGKLLSFRTTLQKRYTRFLDHTNQTFSELIAAQGIESIDLQYPGEITENYIKTKETTAFLVLDACRYELGQRLTEKINKAEPVKRAQIKTSIAPIPTITELGMAFTLPGAPNTIKPQINDNKWLVSTRDPTNLSIKNSRIEWLRKNYKLKDNAFLKIDDFLSKPQTQKNPRETRIHIRTRTRPPRP
;
A
#
# COMPACT_ATOMS: atom_id res chain seq x y z
N MET A 1 -18.20 -47.54 5.81
CA MET A 1 -18.35 -46.45 6.81
C MET A 1 -17.84 -45.17 6.18
N THR A 2 -18.73 -44.36 5.62
CA THR A 2 -18.44 -43.00 5.19
C THR A 2 -18.02 -42.18 6.40
N LYS A 3 -16.83 -41.57 6.37
CA LYS A 3 -16.44 -40.57 7.37
C LYS A 3 -17.50 -39.46 7.29
N GLN A 4 -18.35 -39.33 8.31
CA GLN A 4 -19.17 -38.13 8.46
C GLN A 4 -18.21 -36.98 8.70
N GLU A 5 -18.14 -36.05 7.75
CA GLU A 5 -17.13 -35.00 7.77
C GLU A 5 -17.58 -33.85 8.65
N SER A 6 -18.89 -33.49 8.65
CA SER A 6 -19.47 -32.38 9.41
C SER A 6 -20.49 -32.79 10.48
N PHE A 7 -20.78 -31.87 11.41
CA PHE A 7 -21.78 -32.10 12.47
C PHE A 7 -23.19 -32.25 11.88
N LYS A 8 -23.52 -31.50 10.83
CA LYS A 8 -24.77 -31.64 10.05
C LYS A 8 -24.94 -33.06 9.53
N GLN A 9 -23.91 -33.60 8.88
CA GLN A 9 -23.96 -34.95 8.29
C GLN A 9 -24.09 -36.04 9.36
N TRP A 10 -23.38 -35.89 10.48
CA TRP A 10 -23.53 -36.79 11.63
C TRP A 10 -24.96 -36.74 12.19
N LEU A 11 -25.49 -35.54 12.45
CA LEU A 11 -26.82 -35.36 13.02
C LEU A 11 -27.92 -35.89 12.09
N THR A 12 -27.85 -35.57 10.79
CA THR A 12 -28.76 -36.10 9.77
C THR A 12 -28.69 -37.62 9.72
N SER A 13 -27.49 -38.21 9.75
CA SER A 13 -27.34 -39.67 9.74
C SER A 13 -27.93 -40.32 10.98
N GLN A 14 -27.72 -39.74 12.17
CA GLN A 14 -28.29 -40.25 13.43
C GLN A 14 -29.82 -40.18 13.42
N ILE A 15 -30.39 -39.10 12.92
CA ILE A 15 -31.84 -38.94 12.80
C ILE A 15 -32.41 -39.93 11.76
N ASN A 16 -31.78 -40.05 10.59
CA ASN A 16 -32.25 -40.93 9.52
C ASN A 16 -32.09 -42.42 9.88
N GLU A 17 -31.05 -42.79 10.63
CA GLU A 17 -30.88 -44.16 11.16
C GLU A 17 -32.04 -44.54 12.11
N LEU A 18 -32.51 -43.60 12.91
CA LEU A 18 -33.68 -43.79 13.78
C LEU A 18 -35.01 -43.79 13.01
N LEU A 19 -35.07 -43.18 11.83
CA LEU A 19 -36.29 -43.02 11.01
C LEU A 19 -36.37 -43.99 9.82
N GLN A 20 -35.57 -45.07 9.79
CA GLN A 20 -35.48 -46.01 8.65
C GLN A 20 -36.81 -46.70 8.26
N ASP A 21 -37.77 -46.78 9.18
CA ASP A 21 -39.06 -47.44 8.99
C ASP A 21 -40.21 -46.44 8.79
N GLN A 22 -41.13 -46.75 7.86
CA GLN A 22 -42.18 -45.86 7.33
C GLN A 22 -43.24 -45.34 8.35
N TYR A 23 -43.17 -45.75 9.62
CA TYR A 23 -44.24 -45.52 10.61
C TYR A 23 -43.80 -44.77 11.87
N HIS A 24 -42.63 -44.14 11.85
CA HIS A 24 -41.98 -43.70 13.08
C HIS A 24 -41.74 -42.20 13.17
N PHE A 25 -41.83 -41.66 14.39
CA PHE A 25 -41.46 -40.29 14.70
C PHE A 25 -40.55 -40.23 15.94
N ILE A 26 -39.74 -39.18 16.01
CA ILE A 26 -38.88 -38.85 17.15
C ILE A 26 -39.52 -37.69 17.91
N LEU A 27 -39.57 -37.79 19.23
CA LEU A 27 -39.87 -36.64 20.09
C LEU A 27 -38.55 -36.00 20.50
N TRP A 28 -38.31 -34.76 20.06
CA TRP A 28 -37.13 -33.98 20.42
C TRP A 28 -37.52 -32.91 21.45
N LEU A 29 -37.07 -33.11 22.68
CA LEU A 29 -37.40 -32.32 23.85
C LEU A 29 -36.24 -31.38 24.16
N ASP A 30 -36.48 -30.08 24.06
CA ASP A 30 -35.46 -29.04 24.21
C ASP A 30 -35.89 -27.98 25.22
N PRO A 31 -35.79 -28.27 26.53
CA PRO A 31 -36.17 -27.30 27.57
C PRO A 31 -35.29 -26.02 27.56
N TRP A 32 -34.13 -26.06 26.89
CA TRP A 32 -33.19 -24.94 26.83
C TRP A 32 -33.29 -24.14 25.51
N SER A 33 -34.16 -24.52 24.57
CA SER A 33 -34.31 -23.87 23.26
C SER A 33 -33.02 -23.76 22.43
N ASN A 34 -32.07 -24.67 22.63
CA ASN A 34 -30.77 -24.66 21.96
C ASN A 34 -30.76 -25.37 20.59
N TRP A 35 -31.75 -26.22 20.31
CA TRP A 35 -31.78 -27.11 19.15
C TRP A 35 -32.64 -26.62 17.99
N ARG A 36 -33.56 -25.68 18.25
CA ARG A 36 -34.57 -25.23 17.26
C ARG A 36 -33.95 -24.90 15.89
N GLU A 37 -33.05 -23.92 15.86
CA GLU A 37 -32.47 -23.44 14.60
C GLU A 37 -31.56 -24.48 13.95
N ILE A 38 -30.80 -25.24 14.76
CA ILE A 38 -29.91 -26.30 14.28
C ILE A 38 -30.72 -27.41 13.59
N LEU A 39 -31.85 -27.81 14.16
CA LEU A 39 -32.74 -28.81 13.57
C LEU A 39 -33.40 -28.28 12.29
N GLN A 40 -33.77 -27.00 12.25
CA GLN A 40 -34.29 -26.37 11.03
C GLN A 40 -33.27 -26.47 9.88
N ASP A 41 -32.05 -26.01 10.10
CA ASP A 41 -30.97 -26.02 9.10
C ASP A 41 -30.58 -27.46 8.71
N THR A 42 -30.66 -28.41 9.64
CA THR A 42 -30.38 -29.83 9.39
C THR A 42 -31.52 -30.53 8.63
N SER A 43 -32.77 -30.10 8.82
CA SER A 43 -33.94 -30.73 8.21
C SER A 43 -34.09 -30.47 6.72
N GLU A 44 -33.42 -29.44 6.18
CA GLU A 44 -33.48 -29.05 4.76
C GLU A 44 -33.29 -30.26 3.83
N ASN A 45 -34.41 -30.77 3.29
CA ASN A 45 -34.52 -31.93 2.40
C ASN A 45 -34.13 -33.31 2.99
N ASN A 46 -33.89 -33.41 4.30
CA ASN A 46 -33.42 -34.66 4.94
C ASN A 46 -34.52 -35.42 5.68
N PHE A 47 -35.35 -34.72 6.45
CA PHE A 47 -36.46 -35.30 7.20
C PHE A 47 -37.54 -34.25 7.47
N GLN A 48 -38.76 -34.67 7.78
CA GLN A 48 -39.83 -33.74 8.11
C GLN A 48 -39.67 -33.24 9.56
N LEU A 49 -39.50 -31.93 9.76
CA LEU A 49 -39.43 -31.29 11.08
C LEU A 49 -40.76 -30.61 11.42
N TRP A 50 -41.31 -30.91 12.60
CA TRP A 50 -42.47 -30.23 13.18
C TRP A 50 -42.06 -29.43 14.40
N ILE A 51 -42.16 -28.10 14.31
CA ILE A 51 -41.94 -27.19 15.42
C ILE A 51 -43.26 -27.03 16.18
N ALA A 52 -43.36 -27.68 17.34
CA ALA A 52 -44.56 -27.69 18.16
C ALA A 52 -44.43 -26.75 19.37
N GLU A 53 -44.42 -25.44 19.10
CA GLU A 53 -44.40 -24.37 20.13
C GLU A 53 -45.80 -24.04 20.65
N GLU A 54 -46.83 -24.60 20.01
CA GLU A 54 -48.21 -24.47 20.43
C GLU A 54 -48.59 -25.45 21.55
N HIS A 55 -49.78 -25.24 22.14
CA HIS A 55 -50.30 -26.10 23.20
C HIS A 55 -50.34 -27.58 22.78
N GLU A 56 -49.87 -28.49 23.64
CA GLU A 56 -49.68 -29.92 23.36
C GLU A 56 -50.90 -30.64 22.74
N LEU A 57 -52.11 -30.20 23.07
CA LEU A 57 -53.36 -30.73 22.49
C LEU A 57 -53.46 -30.53 20.98
N LYS A 58 -52.95 -29.41 20.44
CA LYS A 58 -52.93 -29.17 18.98
C LYS A 58 -51.93 -30.08 18.29
N THR A 59 -50.74 -30.22 18.87
CA THR A 59 -49.73 -31.16 18.40
C THR A 59 -50.26 -32.60 18.44
N ARG A 60 -50.98 -32.97 19.51
CA ARG A 60 -51.63 -34.28 19.66
C ARG A 60 -52.68 -34.52 18.57
N ASP A 61 -53.54 -33.54 18.31
CA ASP A 61 -54.53 -33.62 17.25
C ASP A 61 -53.86 -33.76 15.87
N LYS A 62 -52.81 -32.98 15.61
CA LYS A 62 -51.99 -33.06 14.41
C LYS A 62 -51.34 -34.43 14.22
N ILE A 63 -50.82 -35.05 15.28
CA ILE A 63 -50.25 -36.41 15.23
C ILE A 63 -51.33 -37.44 14.87
N LYS A 64 -52.57 -37.31 15.41
CA LYS A 64 -53.67 -38.23 15.11
C LYS A 64 -54.19 -38.10 13.68
N ASN A 65 -54.28 -36.86 13.17
CA ASN A 65 -54.97 -36.55 11.92
C ASN A 65 -54.05 -36.54 10.69
N THR A 66 -52.74 -36.66 10.88
CA THR A 66 -51.78 -36.71 9.75
C THR A 66 -51.37 -38.14 9.45
N GLN A 67 -51.24 -38.48 8.16
CA GLN A 67 -50.69 -39.77 7.72
C GLN A 67 -49.35 -40.06 8.40
N LYS A 68 -49.15 -41.32 8.86
CA LYS A 68 -47.89 -41.76 9.48
C LYS A 68 -46.72 -41.64 8.49
N GLY A 69 -45.55 -41.27 8.99
CA GLY A 69 -44.35 -41.09 8.18
C GLY A 69 -43.19 -40.50 9.00
N PRO A 70 -41.94 -40.63 8.51
CA PRO A 70 -40.73 -40.26 9.23
C PRO A 70 -40.70 -38.76 9.54
N ARG A 71 -40.69 -38.40 10.83
CA ARG A 71 -40.64 -37.00 11.26
C ARG A 71 -39.99 -36.82 12.63
N VAL A 72 -39.44 -35.63 12.84
CA VAL A 72 -38.96 -35.14 14.13
C VAL A 72 -39.96 -34.11 14.65
N ILE A 73 -40.46 -34.31 15.86
CA ILE A 73 -41.37 -33.38 16.53
C ILE A 73 -40.58 -32.68 17.62
N TYR A 74 -40.26 -31.41 17.40
CA TYR A 74 -39.56 -30.53 18.33
C TYR A 74 -40.54 -29.90 19.32
N LEU A 75 -40.22 -29.98 20.61
CA LEU A 75 -40.99 -29.42 21.71
C LEU A 75 -40.05 -28.66 22.66
N PRO A 76 -40.31 -27.37 22.98
CA PRO A 76 -39.50 -26.59 23.92
C PRO A 76 -39.85 -26.92 25.38
N LYS A 77 -39.81 -28.20 25.74
CA LYS A 77 -40.20 -28.72 27.06
C LYS A 77 -39.30 -29.87 27.47
N SER A 78 -39.16 -30.08 28.76
CA SER A 78 -38.54 -31.29 29.32
C SER A 78 -39.51 -32.47 29.30
N ARG A 79 -38.98 -33.68 29.49
CA ARG A 79 -39.77 -34.92 29.57
C ARG A 79 -40.76 -34.95 30.74
N GLU A 80 -40.44 -34.25 31.83
CA GLU A 80 -41.29 -34.16 33.02
C GLU A 80 -42.47 -33.20 32.82
N GLU A 81 -42.29 -32.18 31.97
CA GLU A 81 -43.32 -31.18 31.64
C GLU A 81 -44.30 -31.64 30.56
N LEU A 82 -44.06 -32.82 29.95
CA LEU A 82 -44.98 -33.42 29.00
C LEU A 82 -46.26 -33.88 29.70
N THR A 83 -47.39 -33.39 29.22
CA THR A 83 -48.71 -33.71 29.78
C THR A 83 -49.51 -34.56 28.79
N TYR A 84 -50.17 -33.92 27.83
CA TYR A 84 -51.03 -34.57 26.85
C TYR A 84 -50.26 -35.39 25.82
N LEU A 85 -48.99 -35.07 25.58
CA LEU A 85 -48.12 -35.82 24.68
C LEU A 85 -47.40 -37.01 25.35
N LYS A 86 -47.50 -37.16 26.68
CA LYS A 86 -46.81 -38.23 27.43
C LYS A 86 -47.12 -39.63 26.90
N VAL A 87 -48.36 -39.86 26.47
CA VAL A 87 -48.82 -41.13 25.88
C VAL A 87 -48.08 -41.52 24.59
N TYR A 88 -47.48 -40.55 23.90
CA TYR A 88 -46.72 -40.77 22.67
C TYR A 88 -45.25 -41.10 22.92
N GLU A 89 -44.74 -41.05 24.17
CA GLU A 89 -43.37 -41.51 24.47
C GLU A 89 -43.16 -42.98 24.11
N HIS A 90 -44.19 -43.82 24.33
CA HIS A 90 -44.15 -45.24 23.98
C HIS A 90 -44.38 -45.51 22.49
N GLN A 91 -44.84 -44.51 21.74
CA GLN A 91 -45.11 -44.61 20.30
C GLN A 91 -43.98 -44.01 19.46
N ALA A 92 -43.21 -43.09 20.03
CA ALA A 92 -42.02 -42.54 19.41
C ALA A 92 -40.92 -43.62 19.36
N VAL A 93 -40.14 -43.66 18.27
CA VAL A 93 -38.96 -44.54 18.21
C VAL A 93 -37.94 -44.15 19.26
N ARG A 94 -37.83 -42.84 19.49
CA ARG A 94 -36.94 -42.30 20.50
C ARG A 94 -37.49 -40.98 21.03
N VAL A 95 -37.30 -40.79 22.33
CA VAL A 95 -37.42 -39.50 22.98
C VAL A 95 -36.01 -38.99 23.22
N ILE A 96 -35.66 -37.87 22.60
CA ILE A 96 -34.34 -37.25 22.70
C ILE A 96 -34.46 -36.02 23.60
N GLN A 97 -33.71 -36.00 24.69
CA GLN A 97 -33.52 -34.83 25.55
C GLN A 97 -32.02 -34.75 25.87
N SER A 98 -31.23 -34.27 24.91
CA SER A 98 -29.77 -34.15 25.02
C SER A 98 -29.36 -32.68 24.95
N THR A 99 -28.30 -32.31 25.67
CA THR A 99 -27.69 -30.98 25.50
C THR A 99 -26.83 -30.95 24.24
N LEU A 100 -26.54 -29.75 23.71
CA LEU A 100 -25.60 -29.60 22.60
C LEU A 100 -24.21 -30.13 22.94
N VAL A 101 -23.76 -29.93 24.18
CA VAL A 101 -22.47 -30.45 24.68
C VAL A 101 -22.42 -31.97 24.57
N GLN A 102 -23.50 -32.65 24.97
CA GLN A 102 -23.57 -34.11 24.90
C GLN A 102 -23.56 -34.60 23.45
N ALA A 103 -24.34 -33.96 22.57
CA ALA A 103 -24.36 -34.33 21.16
C ALA A 103 -23.02 -34.08 20.45
N LEU A 104 -22.31 -32.99 20.80
CA LEU A 104 -20.96 -32.72 20.31
C LEU A 104 -19.97 -33.77 20.82
N ALA A 105 -20.09 -34.21 22.08
CA ALA A 105 -19.27 -35.29 22.62
C ALA A 105 -19.52 -36.63 21.88
N ASP A 106 -20.77 -36.94 21.54
CA ASP A 106 -21.14 -38.12 20.76
C ASP A 106 -20.64 -38.03 19.30
N TYR A 107 -20.62 -36.83 18.72
CA TYR A 107 -19.93 -36.55 17.45
C TYR A 107 -18.40 -36.67 17.58
N GLY A 108 -17.87 -36.65 18.81
CA GLY A 108 -16.47 -36.81 19.18
C GLY A 108 -15.69 -35.49 19.25
N VAL A 109 -16.37 -34.41 19.62
CA VAL A 109 -15.83 -33.11 20.01
C VAL A 109 -15.96 -32.99 21.53
N LEU A 110 -14.83 -33.08 22.24
CA LEU A 110 -14.79 -32.96 23.70
C LEU A 110 -14.47 -31.52 24.08
N ILE A 111 -15.43 -30.84 24.72
CA ILE A 111 -15.25 -29.48 25.23
C ILE A 111 -14.87 -29.59 26.72
N PRO A 112 -13.72 -29.06 27.17
CA PRO A 112 -13.36 -29.04 28.59
C PRO A 112 -14.40 -28.31 29.45
N ARG A 113 -14.64 -28.75 30.68
CA ARG A 113 -15.68 -28.19 31.57
C ARG A 113 -15.53 -26.68 31.81
N GLU A 114 -14.30 -26.21 31.98
CA GLU A 114 -13.99 -24.78 32.14
C GLU A 114 -14.45 -23.97 30.92
N THR A 115 -14.21 -24.49 29.71
CA THR A 115 -14.65 -23.87 28.46
C THR A 115 -16.17 -23.95 28.28
N GLN A 116 -16.81 -25.04 28.74
CA GLN A 116 -18.27 -25.20 28.64
C GLN A 116 -19.01 -24.10 29.40
N GLU A 117 -18.58 -23.79 30.64
CA GLU A 117 -19.19 -22.74 31.46
C GLU A 117 -19.02 -21.35 30.81
N GLU A 118 -17.90 -21.11 30.12
CA GLU A 118 -17.64 -19.82 29.46
C GLU A 118 -18.41 -19.60 28.15
N ILE A 119 -18.73 -20.68 27.41
CA ILE A 119 -19.36 -20.60 26.08
C ILE A 119 -20.82 -21.08 26.06
N GLN A 120 -21.39 -21.48 27.19
CA GLN A 120 -22.72 -22.11 27.27
C GLN A 120 -23.79 -21.34 26.49
N ASP A 121 -23.85 -20.01 26.67
CA ASP A 121 -24.84 -19.14 26.02
C ASP A 121 -24.54 -18.89 24.52
N GLN A 122 -23.30 -19.11 24.09
CA GLN A 122 -22.81 -18.87 22.73
C GLN A 122 -22.78 -20.16 21.89
N LEU A 123 -22.89 -21.31 22.55
CA LEU A 123 -22.75 -22.62 21.93
C LEU A 123 -23.79 -22.87 20.84
N PRO A 124 -25.09 -22.50 20.99
CA PRO A 124 -26.07 -22.68 19.91
C PRO A 124 -25.69 -21.91 18.65
N THR A 125 -25.33 -20.63 18.79
CA THR A 125 -24.90 -19.76 17.68
C THR A 125 -23.65 -20.31 17.00
N LEU A 126 -22.66 -20.75 17.78
CA LEU A 126 -21.43 -21.34 17.27
C LEU A 126 -21.70 -22.64 16.50
N VAL A 127 -22.54 -23.52 17.05
CA VAL A 127 -22.88 -24.80 16.41
C VAL A 127 -23.58 -24.57 15.08
N LYS A 128 -24.43 -23.55 14.99
CA LYS A 128 -25.04 -23.14 13.74
C LYS A 128 -24.01 -22.69 12.70
N GLU A 129 -23.09 -21.80 13.06
CA GLU A 129 -22.03 -21.32 12.15
C GLU A 129 -21.09 -22.46 11.69
N TRP A 130 -20.85 -23.45 12.56
CA TRP A 130 -19.94 -24.56 12.30
C TRP A 130 -20.64 -25.85 11.86
N LEU A 131 -21.94 -25.79 11.60
CA LEU A 131 -22.78 -26.96 11.32
C LEU A 131 -22.22 -27.79 10.16
N ASP A 132 -21.75 -27.12 9.10
CA ASP A 132 -21.16 -27.72 7.91
C ASP A 132 -19.62 -27.86 7.95
N LYS A 133 -18.97 -27.38 9.03
CA LYS A 133 -17.50 -27.44 9.15
C LYS A 133 -17.03 -28.84 9.54
N PRO A 134 -15.84 -29.26 9.06
CA PRO A 134 -15.34 -30.60 9.34
C PRO A 134 -14.97 -30.79 10.81
N LYS A 135 -15.01 -32.02 11.32
CA LYS A 135 -14.64 -32.38 12.72
C LYS A 135 -13.27 -31.84 13.15
N SER A 136 -12.30 -31.70 12.24
CA SER A 136 -10.99 -31.12 12.55
C SER A 136 -11.07 -29.67 13.01
N HIS A 137 -12.03 -28.89 12.49
CA HIS A 137 -12.21 -27.47 12.82
C HIS A 137 -12.63 -27.27 14.28
N TRP A 138 -13.37 -28.23 14.82
CA TRP A 138 -13.81 -28.24 16.21
C TRP A 138 -12.68 -28.48 17.23
N LYS A 139 -11.52 -29.01 16.78
CA LYS A 139 -10.37 -29.27 17.68
C LYS A 139 -9.62 -27.99 18.07
N GLU A 140 -9.84 -26.89 17.36
CA GLU A 140 -9.23 -25.58 17.63
C GLU A 140 -10.11 -24.70 18.54
N LEU A 141 -11.20 -25.27 19.07
CA LEU A 141 -12.15 -24.60 19.94
C LEU A 141 -11.50 -24.21 21.27
N THR A 142 -11.41 -22.91 21.51
CA THR A 142 -11.07 -22.31 22.81
C THR A 142 -12.08 -21.21 23.09
N ALA A 143 -12.33 -20.87 24.36
CA ALA A 143 -13.27 -19.82 24.72
C ALA A 143 -12.95 -18.46 24.06
N GLY A 144 -11.66 -18.16 23.84
CA GLY A 144 -11.21 -16.99 23.08
C GLY A 144 -11.57 -17.07 21.59
N ASN A 145 -11.29 -18.21 20.94
CA ASN A 145 -11.55 -18.39 19.51
C ASN A 145 -13.05 -18.42 19.16
N VAL A 146 -13.94 -18.83 20.08
CA VAL A 146 -15.39 -18.82 19.84
C VAL A 146 -15.89 -17.42 19.48
N ARG A 147 -15.47 -16.41 20.25
CA ARG A 147 -15.87 -15.03 20.05
C ARG A 147 -15.34 -14.47 18.73
N ASP A 148 -14.08 -14.77 18.44
CA ASP A 148 -13.41 -14.39 17.19
C ASP A 148 -14.05 -15.04 15.95
N THR A 149 -14.69 -16.20 16.11
CA THR A 149 -15.32 -16.89 14.99
C THR A 149 -16.74 -16.40 14.71
N ILE A 150 -17.49 -15.99 15.74
CA ILE A 150 -18.87 -15.52 15.57
C ILE A 150 -18.92 -14.07 15.07
N ILE A 151 -18.05 -13.20 15.61
CA ILE A 151 -17.90 -11.80 15.18
C ILE A 151 -16.41 -11.57 15.01
N ASP A 152 -15.88 -11.67 13.80
CA ASP A 152 -14.45 -11.49 13.55
C ASP A 152 -14.07 -10.00 13.36
N ASN A 153 -12.77 -9.74 13.24
CA ASN A 153 -12.28 -8.38 13.02
C ASN A 153 -12.79 -7.78 11.70
N GLU A 154 -13.05 -8.59 10.66
CA GLU A 154 -13.61 -8.09 9.40
C GLU A 154 -15.05 -7.59 9.61
N THR A 155 -15.87 -8.37 10.30
CA THR A 155 -17.24 -7.98 10.67
C THR A 155 -17.24 -6.69 11.50
N ILE A 156 -16.30 -6.55 12.45
CA ILE A 156 -16.14 -5.32 13.22
C ILE A 156 -15.79 -4.14 12.31
N LEU A 157 -14.88 -4.30 11.35
CA LEU A 157 -14.50 -3.25 10.40
C LEU A 157 -15.64 -2.89 9.44
N GLU A 158 -16.42 -3.87 8.97
CA GLU A 158 -17.64 -3.62 8.19
C GLU A 158 -18.63 -2.75 8.97
N ILE A 159 -18.85 -3.06 10.25
CA ILE A 159 -19.77 -2.31 11.12
C ILE A 159 -19.23 -0.92 11.45
N LEU A 160 -17.93 -0.80 11.71
CA LEU A 160 -17.27 0.49 11.93
C LEU A 160 -17.28 1.37 10.68
N SER A 161 -17.20 0.77 9.49
CA SER A 161 -17.14 1.52 8.23
C SER A 161 -18.52 1.98 7.76
N ASN A 162 -19.53 1.10 7.70
CA ASN A 162 -20.87 1.50 7.25
C ASN A 162 -22.03 0.54 7.59
N ARG A 163 -21.76 -0.72 7.95
CA ARG A 163 -22.82 -1.70 8.23
C ARG A 163 -23.54 -1.38 9.55
N ASP A 164 -24.86 -1.37 9.54
CA ASP A 164 -25.67 -1.09 10.73
C ASP A 164 -25.49 -2.22 11.78
N PRO A 165 -25.06 -1.92 13.03
CA PRO A 165 -25.01 -2.90 14.11
C PRO A 165 -26.36 -3.60 14.36
N ASN A 166 -27.49 -2.93 14.09
CA ASN A 166 -28.82 -3.50 14.24
C ASN A 166 -29.16 -4.59 13.20
N SER A 167 -28.33 -4.75 12.16
CA SER A 167 -28.46 -5.86 11.20
C SER A 167 -28.01 -7.21 11.78
N LEU A 168 -27.37 -7.22 12.94
CA LEU A 168 -27.00 -8.45 13.65
C LEU A 168 -28.20 -9.03 14.40
N SER A 169 -28.25 -10.37 14.53
CA SER A 169 -29.22 -11.02 15.43
C SER A 169 -28.99 -10.57 16.88
N HIS A 170 -30.00 -10.70 17.75
CA HIS A 170 -29.91 -10.29 19.15
C HIS A 170 -28.68 -10.88 19.87
N GLU A 171 -28.41 -12.17 19.66
CA GLU A 171 -27.24 -12.87 20.19
C GLU A 171 -25.91 -12.33 19.62
N LYS A 172 -25.83 -12.14 18.30
CA LYS A 172 -24.63 -11.58 17.66
C LYS A 172 -24.36 -10.14 18.08
N ARG A 173 -25.42 -9.36 18.35
CA ARG A 173 -25.34 -7.99 18.83
C ARG A 173 -24.79 -7.92 20.25
N SER A 174 -25.23 -8.78 21.16
CA SER A 174 -24.70 -8.79 22.53
C SER A 174 -23.21 -9.16 22.54
N LEU A 175 -22.81 -10.13 21.72
CA LEU A 175 -21.41 -10.51 21.52
C LEU A 175 -20.59 -9.37 20.93
N PHE A 176 -21.10 -8.74 19.88
CA PHE A 176 -20.47 -7.57 19.27
C PHE A 176 -20.25 -6.47 20.31
N THR A 177 -21.27 -6.05 21.04
CA THR A 177 -21.15 -5.03 22.10
C THR A 177 -20.08 -5.40 23.12
N ARG A 178 -20.08 -6.66 23.59
CA ARG A 178 -19.09 -7.15 24.54
C ARG A 178 -17.67 -7.05 23.99
N ARG A 179 -17.44 -7.43 22.73
CA ARG A 179 -16.12 -7.30 22.09
C ARG A 179 -15.68 -5.85 21.96
N ILE A 180 -16.58 -4.96 21.52
CA ILE A 180 -16.29 -3.52 21.38
C ILE A 180 -15.86 -2.92 22.73
N VAL A 181 -16.59 -3.20 23.81
CA VAL A 181 -16.34 -2.60 25.13
C VAL A 181 -15.21 -3.31 25.89
N GLU A 182 -15.30 -4.63 26.09
CA GLU A 182 -14.38 -5.36 26.97
C GLU A 182 -13.02 -5.65 26.31
N GLU A 183 -13.00 -5.97 25.00
CA GLU A 183 -11.78 -6.40 24.30
C GLU A 183 -11.06 -5.26 23.58
N LEU A 184 -11.81 -4.30 23.05
CA LEU A 184 -11.26 -3.15 22.32
C LEU A 184 -11.30 -1.85 23.13
N GLY A 185 -12.04 -1.79 24.25
CA GLY A 185 -12.13 -0.59 25.09
C GLY A 185 -12.79 0.60 24.40
N LEU A 186 -13.61 0.33 23.37
CA LEU A 186 -14.31 1.34 22.60
C LEU A 186 -15.65 1.70 23.28
N PRO A 187 -16.24 2.87 22.94
CA PRO A 187 -17.55 3.27 23.47
C PRO A 187 -18.64 2.24 23.17
N ASP A 188 -19.60 2.10 24.08
CA ASP A 188 -20.74 1.21 23.93
C ASP A 188 -21.60 1.63 22.71
N PRO A 189 -21.90 0.71 21.77
CA PRO A 189 -22.80 0.96 20.64
C PRO A 189 -24.29 1.02 21.00
N ILE A 190 -24.68 0.66 22.23
CA ILE A 190 -26.09 0.64 22.66
C ILE A 190 -26.61 2.08 22.87
N ASP A 191 -27.88 2.30 22.52
CA ASP A 191 -28.64 3.57 22.68
C ASP A 191 -28.02 4.81 22.03
N THR A 192 -27.08 4.62 21.11
CA THR A 192 -26.46 5.68 20.31
C THR A 192 -26.73 5.45 18.84
N ASP A 193 -27.00 6.52 18.09
CA ASP A 193 -27.04 6.45 16.63
C ASP A 193 -25.75 5.82 16.06
N PRO A 194 -25.83 4.85 15.11
CA PRO A 194 -24.66 4.13 14.61
C PRO A 194 -23.55 5.03 14.08
N HIS A 195 -23.89 6.14 13.41
CA HIS A 195 -22.90 7.07 12.87
C HIS A 195 -22.16 7.82 13.98
N THR A 196 -22.90 8.30 14.97
CA THR A 196 -22.35 8.94 16.17
C THR A 196 -21.43 8.00 16.95
N TRP A 197 -21.84 6.73 17.11
CA TRP A 197 -21.01 5.72 17.76
C TRP A 197 -19.70 5.47 17.00
N ARG A 198 -19.75 5.25 15.68
CA ARG A 198 -18.57 5.04 14.83
C ARG A 198 -17.58 6.19 14.97
N THR A 199 -18.09 7.42 14.94
CA THR A 199 -17.28 8.64 15.08
C THR A 199 -16.56 8.68 16.43
N ARG A 200 -17.27 8.36 17.53
CA ARG A 200 -16.67 8.30 18.87
C ARG A 200 -15.66 7.18 19.03
N ALA A 201 -15.97 5.99 18.49
CA ALA A 201 -15.07 4.84 18.53
C ALA A 201 -13.77 5.13 17.78
N LEU A 202 -13.86 5.69 16.57
CA LEU A 202 -12.67 6.10 15.82
C LEU A 202 -11.93 7.22 16.54
N ALA A 203 -12.62 8.22 17.10
CA ALA A 203 -11.97 9.28 17.86
C ALA A 203 -11.16 8.75 19.06
N SER A 204 -11.68 7.75 19.78
CA SER A 204 -10.94 7.06 20.84
C SER A 204 -9.70 6.34 20.32
N MET A 205 -9.78 5.68 19.16
CA MET A 205 -8.62 5.04 18.54
C MET A 205 -7.56 6.06 18.10
N LEU A 206 -7.96 7.16 17.46
CA LEU A 206 -7.05 8.25 17.03
C LEU A 206 -6.35 8.89 18.24
N TYR A 207 -7.10 9.17 19.31
CA TYR A 207 -6.56 9.73 20.54
C TYR A 207 -5.53 8.79 21.19
N THR A 208 -5.89 7.50 21.25
CA THR A 208 -5.03 6.45 21.80
C THR A 208 -3.76 6.26 20.99
N GLU A 209 -3.85 6.31 19.66
CA GLU A 209 -2.69 6.25 18.77
C GLU A 209 -1.73 7.41 19.05
N ALA A 210 -2.26 8.64 19.14
CA ALA A 210 -1.46 9.83 19.44
C ALA A 210 -0.72 9.72 20.79
N THR A 211 -1.40 9.21 21.83
CA THR A 211 -0.80 8.91 23.14
C THR A 211 0.29 7.84 23.05
N GLN A 212 0.05 6.73 22.33
CA GLN A 212 1.01 5.63 22.24
C GLN A 212 2.25 5.98 21.41
N GLN A 213 2.07 6.69 20.30
CA GLN A 213 3.19 7.02 19.40
C GLN A 213 4.09 8.13 19.95
N ASN A 214 3.61 8.89 20.94
CA ASN A 214 4.32 10.04 21.52
C ASN A 214 4.34 9.98 23.06
N PRO A 215 5.03 8.99 23.66
CA PRO A 215 5.02 8.81 25.11
C PRO A 215 5.73 9.93 25.89
N GLN A 216 6.57 10.72 25.22
CA GLN A 216 7.32 11.82 25.85
C GLN A 216 6.48 13.08 26.04
N ASP A 217 5.46 13.29 25.20
CA ASP A 217 4.54 14.42 25.28
C ASP A 217 3.14 14.01 24.76
N PRO A 218 2.45 13.10 25.46
CA PRO A 218 1.16 12.59 25.00
C PRO A 218 0.07 13.66 25.12
N PRO A 219 -1.02 13.54 24.33
CA PRO A 219 -2.23 14.31 24.58
C PRO A 219 -2.72 14.15 26.05
N PRO A 220 -3.31 15.19 26.66
CA PRO A 220 -3.77 15.15 28.05
C PRO A 220 -4.70 13.97 28.33
N LYS A 221 -4.45 13.15 29.35
CA LYS A 221 -5.28 11.96 29.59
C LYS A 221 -6.77 12.33 29.72
N THR A 222 -7.63 11.72 28.89
CA THR A 222 -9.09 11.92 28.93
C THR A 222 -9.82 10.57 28.96
N LYS A 223 -11.13 10.59 29.20
CA LYS A 223 -12.00 9.41 29.07
C LYS A 223 -12.01 8.78 27.66
N LYS A 224 -11.39 9.42 26.65
CA LYS A 224 -11.30 8.91 25.28
C LYS A 224 -10.13 7.94 25.08
N THR A 225 -9.14 7.95 25.98
CA THR A 225 -7.96 7.08 25.89
C THR A 225 -8.34 5.64 26.25
N ILE A 226 -7.96 4.70 25.39
CA ILE A 226 -8.13 3.26 25.64
C ILE A 226 -6.99 2.78 26.56
N GLU A 227 -7.37 2.15 27.67
CA GLU A 227 -6.43 1.62 28.67
C GLU A 227 -5.85 0.26 28.24
N ASP A 228 -4.79 -0.16 28.93
CA ASP A 228 -4.27 -1.53 28.79
C ASP A 228 -5.19 -2.50 29.55
N PRO A 229 -5.45 -3.73 29.04
CA PRO A 229 -4.80 -4.39 27.91
C PRO A 229 -5.46 -4.17 26.52
N GLN A 230 -6.57 -3.44 26.43
CA GLN A 230 -7.36 -3.31 25.19
C GLN A 230 -6.66 -2.48 24.10
N ARG A 231 -5.80 -1.55 24.51
CA ARG A 231 -5.08 -0.61 23.63
C ARG A 231 -4.46 -1.25 22.40
N GLU A 232 -3.66 -2.30 22.59
CA GLU A 232 -2.92 -2.94 21.50
C GLU A 232 -3.87 -3.52 20.43
N ARG A 233 -4.99 -4.09 20.86
CA ARG A 233 -5.98 -4.70 19.97
C ARG A 233 -6.70 -3.65 19.13
N ALA A 234 -7.11 -2.55 19.75
CA ALA A 234 -7.74 -1.43 19.06
C ALA A 234 -6.82 -0.80 17.99
N LEU A 235 -5.54 -0.60 18.30
CA LEU A 235 -4.59 -0.05 17.33
C LEU A 235 -4.21 -1.03 16.21
N LYS A 236 -4.18 -2.34 16.50
CA LYS A 236 -4.05 -3.37 15.45
C LYS A 236 -5.25 -3.34 14.51
N LEU A 237 -6.46 -3.17 15.04
CA LEU A 237 -7.68 -3.02 14.23
C LEU A 237 -7.62 -1.78 13.33
N LEU A 238 -7.22 -0.62 13.88
CA LEU A 238 -7.01 0.61 13.10
C LEU A 238 -5.96 0.43 11.99
N SER A 239 -4.83 -0.22 12.30
CA SER A 239 -3.78 -0.52 11.32
C SER A 239 -4.23 -1.49 10.23
N ARG A 240 -5.12 -2.44 10.54
CA ARG A 240 -5.73 -3.34 9.55
C ARG A 240 -6.66 -2.56 8.65
N TRP A 241 -7.52 -1.72 9.21
CA TRP A 241 -8.46 -0.90 8.47
C TRP A 241 -7.76 -0.01 7.44
N SER A 242 -6.66 0.66 7.82
CA SER A 242 -5.92 1.54 6.91
C SER A 242 -5.23 0.83 5.74
N LYS A 243 -5.09 -0.50 5.80
CA LYS A 243 -4.48 -1.33 4.74
C LYS A 243 -5.51 -1.98 3.81
N GLN A 244 -6.80 -1.97 4.18
CA GLN A 244 -7.87 -2.57 3.38
C GLN A 244 -8.40 -1.59 2.35
N ILE A 245 -7.94 -1.73 1.11
CA ILE A 245 -8.21 -0.81 0.00
C ILE A 245 -9.71 -0.52 -0.16
N ASP A 246 -10.57 -1.53 -0.01
CA ASP A 246 -12.02 -1.38 -0.20
C ASP A 246 -12.70 -0.54 0.90
N LEU A 247 -12.11 -0.48 2.10
CA LEU A 247 -12.65 0.28 3.23
C LEU A 247 -11.96 1.65 3.44
N VAL A 248 -10.84 1.91 2.76
CA VAL A 248 -10.07 3.15 2.88
C VAL A 248 -10.89 4.42 2.59
N PRO A 249 -11.75 4.49 1.55
CA PRO A 249 -12.55 5.70 1.30
C PRO A 249 -13.47 6.04 2.48
N LYS A 250 -14.08 5.03 3.11
CA LYS A 250 -14.96 5.22 4.27
C LYS A 250 -14.18 5.59 5.53
N LEU A 251 -13.00 5.01 5.72
CA LEU A 251 -12.09 5.42 6.78
C LEU A 251 -11.73 6.91 6.68
N GLN A 252 -11.36 7.39 5.48
CA GLN A 252 -11.02 8.79 5.28
C GLN A 252 -12.16 9.74 5.61
N GLU A 253 -13.38 9.41 5.19
CA GLU A 253 -14.59 10.18 5.48
C GLU A 253 -14.84 10.25 6.99
N LEU A 254 -14.75 9.12 7.68
CA LEU A 254 -15.01 9.04 9.11
C LEU A 254 -13.91 9.70 9.95
N ILE A 255 -12.64 9.64 9.55
CA ILE A 255 -11.54 10.31 10.26
C ILE A 255 -11.80 11.82 10.35
N LYS A 256 -12.30 12.45 9.28
CA LYS A 256 -12.57 13.90 9.28
C LYS A 256 -13.55 14.30 10.39
N GLN A 257 -14.55 13.47 10.65
CA GLN A 257 -15.55 13.69 11.70
C GLN A 257 -15.00 13.29 13.09
N ALA A 258 -14.26 12.18 13.14
CA ALA A 258 -13.64 11.69 14.36
C ALA A 258 -12.57 12.66 14.88
N ASP A 259 -11.85 13.38 14.02
CA ASP A 259 -10.85 14.38 14.39
C ASP A 259 -11.44 15.53 15.20
N GLU A 260 -12.64 16.01 14.83
CA GLU A 260 -13.36 17.04 15.59
C GLU A 260 -13.66 16.54 17.02
N THR A 261 -14.11 15.29 17.11
CA THR A 261 -14.41 14.62 18.38
C THR A 261 -13.15 14.32 19.18
N ALA A 262 -12.04 13.92 18.56
CA ALA A 262 -10.77 13.64 19.23
C ALA A 262 -10.11 14.93 19.74
N SER A 263 -10.30 16.04 19.01
CA SER A 263 -9.81 17.38 19.33
C SER A 263 -8.28 17.45 19.50
N LEU A 264 -7.54 16.65 18.72
CA LEU A 264 -6.08 16.57 18.77
C LEU A 264 -5.37 17.83 18.27
N ARG A 265 -6.09 18.75 17.63
CA ARG A 265 -5.56 20.02 17.10
C ARG A 265 -4.73 20.82 18.10
N TYR A 266 -5.24 21.04 19.31
CA TYR A 266 -4.55 21.88 20.30
C TYR A 266 -3.27 21.23 20.81
N TRP A 267 -3.27 19.91 20.97
CA TRP A 267 -2.07 19.16 21.32
C TRP A 267 -1.04 19.23 20.20
N ALA A 268 -1.46 18.96 18.95
CA ALA A 268 -0.59 19.00 17.79
C ALA A 268 0.08 20.37 17.59
N GLN A 269 -0.67 21.46 17.85
CA GLN A 269 -0.16 22.83 17.75
C GLN A 269 0.98 23.17 18.73
N ASN A 270 1.09 22.44 19.84
CA ASN A 270 2.06 22.70 20.90
C ASN A 270 3.24 21.71 20.89
N GLN A 271 3.33 20.83 19.89
CA GLN A 271 4.40 19.84 19.81
C GLN A 271 5.76 20.50 19.55
N PRO A 272 6.78 20.27 20.42
CA PRO A 272 8.09 20.90 20.27
C PRO A 272 8.91 20.30 19.13
N THR A 273 8.70 19.02 18.85
CA THR A 273 9.39 18.26 17.80
C THR A 273 8.37 17.53 16.94
N LEU A 274 8.70 17.29 15.67
CA LEU A 274 7.85 16.53 14.76
C LEU A 274 7.60 15.11 15.31
N PRO A 275 6.34 14.75 15.63
CA PRO A 275 5.94 13.42 16.08
C PRO A 275 6.16 12.32 15.03
N LYS A 276 5.83 11.08 15.39
CA LYS A 276 5.63 10.02 14.39
C LYS A 276 4.34 10.25 13.59
N PRO A 277 4.22 9.70 12.37
CA PRO A 277 2.99 9.82 11.59
C PRO A 277 1.77 9.25 12.30
N LEU A 278 0.63 9.96 12.21
CA LEU A 278 -0.65 9.59 12.82
C LEU A 278 -1.74 9.37 11.78
N MET A 279 -2.79 8.65 12.17
CA MET A 279 -4.03 8.49 11.40
C MET A 279 -4.95 9.72 11.49
N SER A 280 -4.74 10.64 12.43
CA SER A 280 -5.49 11.90 12.51
C SER A 280 -5.09 12.84 11.36
N ASN A 281 -6.05 13.18 10.49
CA ASN A 281 -5.80 14.10 9.37
C ASN A 281 -5.47 15.50 9.89
N GLN A 282 -6.22 15.96 10.88
CA GLN A 282 -6.08 17.29 11.44
C GLN A 282 -4.72 17.46 12.13
N ALA A 283 -4.27 16.47 12.90
CA ALA A 283 -2.94 16.51 13.54
C ALA A 283 -1.82 16.53 12.49
N GLU A 284 -1.88 15.65 11.49
CA GLU A 284 -0.89 15.61 10.40
C GLU A 284 -0.80 16.93 9.62
N ALA A 285 -1.95 17.54 9.30
CA ALA A 285 -2.00 18.82 8.61
C ALA A 285 -1.33 19.94 9.44
N ILE A 286 -1.51 19.92 10.76
CA ILE A 286 -0.89 20.89 11.68
C ILE A 286 0.63 20.68 11.75
N PHE A 287 1.09 19.44 11.86
CA PHE A 287 2.52 19.12 11.84
C PHE A 287 3.16 19.63 10.55
N PHE A 288 2.53 19.37 9.42
CA PHE A 288 3.01 19.86 8.12
C PHE A 288 3.03 21.40 8.06
N GLN A 289 1.97 22.05 8.55
CA GLN A 289 1.91 23.51 8.60
C GLN A 289 3.03 24.11 9.46
N GLN A 290 3.29 23.56 10.65
CA GLN A 290 4.37 24.02 11.53
C GLN A 290 5.74 23.85 10.87
N GLU A 291 5.98 22.72 10.22
CA GLU A 291 7.26 22.45 9.54
C GLU A 291 7.48 23.39 8.35
N THR A 292 6.44 23.64 7.54
CA THR A 292 6.53 24.58 6.43
C THR A 292 6.63 26.05 6.87
N GLN A 293 6.08 26.39 8.03
CA GLN A 293 6.22 27.72 8.63
C GLN A 293 7.68 28.01 9.03
N LYS A 294 8.39 27.02 9.57
CA LYS A 294 9.81 27.14 9.97
C LYS A 294 10.72 27.49 8.78
N LEU A 295 10.36 27.12 7.55
CA LEU A 295 11.14 27.37 6.34
C LEU A 295 11.25 28.85 5.94
N ASN A 296 10.43 29.72 6.51
CA ASN A 296 10.40 31.14 6.15
C ASN A 296 10.72 32.07 7.33
N GLN A 297 11.04 31.53 8.50
CA GLN A 297 11.21 32.29 9.74
C GLN A 297 12.66 32.45 10.21
N LYS A 298 13.58 31.67 9.64
CA LYS A 298 14.96 31.57 10.11
C LYS A 298 15.96 31.88 8.98
N PRO A 299 17.21 32.24 9.30
CA PRO A 299 18.30 32.25 8.33
C PRO A 299 18.45 30.88 7.66
N LEU A 300 18.87 30.89 6.40
CA LEU A 300 18.91 29.68 5.58
C LEU A 300 19.76 28.56 6.21
N ASP A 301 20.91 28.85 6.82
CA ASP A 301 21.76 27.83 7.41
C ASP A 301 21.09 27.10 8.60
N GLN A 302 20.28 27.84 9.38
CA GLN A 302 19.47 27.25 10.44
C GLN A 302 18.33 26.40 9.86
N ILE A 303 17.73 26.85 8.75
CA ILE A 303 16.73 26.05 8.01
C ILE A 303 17.38 24.75 7.54
N ILE A 304 18.53 24.80 6.87
CA ILE A 304 19.23 23.60 6.38
C ILE A 304 19.55 22.65 7.53
N THR A 305 20.00 23.15 8.68
CA THR A 305 20.27 22.32 9.86
C THR A 305 19.00 21.62 10.34
N HIS A 306 17.89 22.35 10.45
CA HIS A 306 16.58 21.79 10.82
C HIS A 306 16.11 20.72 9.82
N LEU A 307 16.25 20.99 8.51
CA LEU A 307 15.88 20.06 7.44
C LEU A 307 16.71 18.77 7.51
N LYS A 308 18.03 18.86 7.73
CA LYS A 308 18.91 17.69 7.90
C LYS A 308 18.46 16.80 9.06
N GLN A 309 18.06 17.40 10.18
CA GLN A 309 17.64 16.67 11.38
C GLN A 309 16.30 15.95 11.20
N ASN A 310 15.41 16.47 10.34
CA ASN A 310 14.03 15.96 10.22
C ASN A 310 13.75 15.23 8.89
N ILE A 311 14.72 15.12 7.98
CA ILE A 311 14.50 14.56 6.64
C ILE A 311 13.94 13.14 6.65
N GLN A 312 14.42 12.29 7.58
CA GLN A 312 13.93 10.92 7.71
C GLN A 312 12.48 10.89 8.19
N LYS A 313 12.10 11.79 9.10
CA LYS A 313 10.70 11.94 9.53
C LYS A 313 9.81 12.38 8.38
N TYR A 314 10.23 13.36 7.58
CA TYR A 314 9.45 13.77 6.40
C TYR A 314 9.19 12.62 5.43
N ARG A 315 10.17 11.72 5.24
CA ARG A 315 9.99 10.50 4.44
C ARG A 315 9.00 9.54 5.09
N GLU A 316 9.10 9.30 6.39
CA GLU A 316 8.13 8.47 7.13
C GLU A 316 6.70 9.00 7.00
N HIS A 317 6.49 10.32 7.16
CA HIS A 317 5.18 10.96 6.95
C HIS A 317 4.71 10.85 5.50
N SER A 318 5.63 10.91 4.51
CA SER A 318 5.28 10.75 3.10
C SER A 318 4.86 9.33 2.72
N GLU A 319 5.33 8.33 3.45
CA GLU A 319 4.96 6.92 3.23
C GLU A 319 3.71 6.52 4.02
N ALA A 320 3.39 7.26 5.09
CA ALA A 320 2.24 7.08 5.95
C ALA A 320 0.90 7.44 5.26
N PHE A 321 -0.21 7.14 5.95
CA PHE A 321 -1.56 7.17 5.40
C PHE A 321 -1.91 8.48 4.68
N TRP A 322 -1.68 9.63 5.33
CA TRP A 322 -2.05 10.95 4.79
C TRP A 322 -1.02 11.56 3.83
N GLY A 323 0.23 11.08 3.81
CA GLY A 323 1.25 11.56 2.88
C GLY A 323 1.36 10.78 1.58
N ASN A 324 0.68 9.62 1.51
CA ASN A 324 0.87 8.65 0.44
C ASN A 324 -0.31 8.63 -0.54
N PRO A 325 -0.10 8.97 -1.83
CA PRO A 325 -1.15 9.00 -2.85
C PRO A 325 -1.77 7.64 -3.18
N ARG A 326 -1.25 6.54 -2.59
CA ARG A 326 -1.88 5.22 -2.68
C ARG A 326 -3.16 5.13 -1.84
N TYR A 327 -3.21 5.85 -0.72
CA TYR A 327 -4.32 5.74 0.23
C TYR A 327 -5.28 6.91 0.11
N VAL A 328 -4.81 8.10 -0.25
CA VAL A 328 -5.60 9.33 -0.25
C VAL A 328 -5.51 10.03 -1.60
N ASP A 329 -6.62 10.60 -2.06
CA ASP A 329 -6.68 11.30 -3.36
C ASP A 329 -5.90 12.62 -3.33
N ASP A 330 -5.93 13.33 -2.20
CA ASP A 330 -5.22 14.58 -1.95
C ASP A 330 -4.27 14.43 -0.75
N PRO A 331 -3.05 13.91 -0.97
CA PRO A 331 -2.09 13.69 0.11
C PRO A 331 -1.49 14.99 0.63
N ILE A 332 -1.26 15.04 1.93
CA ILE A 332 -0.45 16.09 2.55
C ILE A 332 0.96 16.03 1.92
N PRO A 333 1.52 17.14 1.41
CA PRO A 333 2.70 17.11 0.54
C PRO A 333 4.03 16.95 1.29
N TRP A 334 4.08 15.99 2.21
CA TRP A 334 5.28 15.57 2.93
C TRP A 334 6.40 15.11 1.99
N SER A 335 6.06 14.39 0.92
CA SER A 335 7.02 14.00 -0.12
C SER A 335 7.72 15.20 -0.75
N LYS A 336 6.97 16.29 -0.99
CA LYS A 336 7.52 17.53 -1.55
C LYS A 336 8.39 18.30 -0.57
N LEU A 337 8.02 18.30 0.71
CA LEU A 337 8.90 18.83 1.74
C LEU A 337 10.21 18.03 1.82
N ALA A 338 10.15 16.70 1.79
CA ALA A 338 11.34 15.85 1.79
C ALA A 338 12.24 16.10 0.56
N GLU A 339 11.66 16.12 -0.65
CA GLU A 339 12.38 16.42 -1.90
C GLU A 339 13.08 17.80 -1.85
N LEU A 340 12.36 18.85 -1.45
CA LEU A 340 12.95 20.20 -1.33
C LEU A 340 14.03 20.26 -0.25
N SER A 341 13.88 19.47 0.82
CA SER A 341 14.88 19.37 1.88
C SER A 341 16.17 18.75 1.38
N GLU A 342 16.09 17.65 0.64
CA GLU A 342 17.23 17.00 0.01
C GLU A 342 17.97 17.96 -0.93
N THR A 343 17.23 18.65 -1.80
CA THR A 343 17.82 19.63 -2.71
C THR A 343 18.50 20.78 -1.96
N ALA A 344 17.86 21.31 -0.91
CA ALA A 344 18.43 22.38 -0.11
C ALA A 344 19.74 21.96 0.57
N ILE A 345 19.80 20.73 1.09
CA ILE A 345 20.98 20.16 1.73
C ILE A 345 22.12 20.00 0.73
N ILE A 346 21.85 19.45 -0.45
CA ILE A 346 22.83 19.25 -1.52
C ILE A 346 23.39 20.59 -2.00
N LEU A 347 22.53 21.58 -2.25
CA LEU A 347 22.93 22.92 -2.67
C LEU A 347 23.76 23.64 -1.60
N HIS A 348 23.41 23.49 -0.33
CA HIS A 348 24.16 24.11 0.75
C HIS A 348 25.54 23.46 0.94
N HIS A 349 25.63 22.13 0.86
CA HIS A 349 26.91 21.43 0.97
C HIS A 349 27.93 21.83 -0.12
N ASN A 350 27.44 22.21 -1.31
CA ASN A 350 28.29 22.55 -2.45
C ASN A 350 28.41 24.06 -2.72
N GLN A 351 27.87 24.92 -1.85
CA GLN A 351 27.64 26.34 -2.15
C GLN A 351 28.90 27.13 -2.54
N ASP A 352 30.08 26.67 -2.11
CA ASP A 352 31.36 27.37 -2.27
C ASP A 352 32.44 26.50 -2.95
N THR A 353 32.07 25.34 -3.49
CA THR A 353 33.06 24.37 -4.01
C THR A 353 33.93 24.96 -5.12
N TYR A 354 33.37 25.86 -5.93
CA TYR A 354 34.08 26.55 -7.01
C TYR A 354 35.27 27.38 -6.55
N LYS A 355 35.28 27.87 -5.30
CA LYS A 355 36.39 28.67 -4.75
C LYS A 355 37.69 27.87 -4.60
N ASN A 356 37.60 26.54 -4.59
CA ASN A 356 38.75 25.66 -4.41
C ASN A 356 39.33 25.14 -5.73
N TRP A 357 38.69 25.43 -6.87
CA TRP A 357 39.17 24.98 -8.17
C TRP A 357 40.37 25.79 -8.62
N LYS A 358 41.46 25.11 -8.96
CA LYS A 358 42.69 25.72 -9.48
C LYS A 358 42.95 25.33 -10.93
N THR A 359 42.38 24.22 -11.36
CA THR A 359 42.54 23.65 -12.70
C THR A 359 41.21 23.22 -13.28
N THR A 360 41.12 23.14 -14.60
CA THR A 360 39.94 22.56 -15.29
C THR A 360 39.70 21.10 -14.88
N LYS A 361 40.76 20.36 -14.59
CA LYS A 361 40.70 18.99 -14.05
C LYS A 361 40.01 18.91 -12.68
N ASP A 362 40.18 19.90 -11.81
CA ASP A 362 39.47 19.96 -10.52
C ASP A 362 37.96 20.04 -10.74
N VAL A 363 37.54 20.85 -11.72
CA VAL A 363 36.12 21.01 -12.08
C VAL A 363 35.54 19.72 -12.64
N VAL A 364 36.24 19.07 -13.57
CA VAL A 364 35.85 17.78 -14.15
C VAL A 364 35.72 16.71 -13.07
N THR A 365 36.73 16.60 -12.20
CA THR A 365 36.74 15.62 -11.09
C THR A 365 35.56 15.87 -10.17
N TRP A 366 35.39 17.11 -9.70
CA TRP A 366 34.26 17.46 -8.85
C TRP A 366 32.92 17.13 -9.51
N TYR A 367 32.70 17.53 -10.76
CA TYR A 367 31.40 17.35 -11.42
C TYR A 367 31.10 15.87 -11.64
N THR A 368 32.10 15.08 -12.02
CA THR A 368 31.94 13.65 -12.30
C THR A 368 31.74 12.80 -11.06
N GLU A 369 32.28 13.21 -9.91
CA GLU A 369 32.12 12.53 -8.62
C GLU A 369 30.86 12.96 -7.86
N THR A 370 30.59 14.27 -7.79
CA THR A 370 29.57 14.82 -6.89
C THR A 370 28.72 15.93 -7.50
N GLY A 371 29.27 16.80 -8.35
CA GLY A 371 28.57 17.98 -8.88
C GLY A 371 27.32 17.64 -9.69
N TRP A 372 27.32 16.53 -10.45
CA TRP A 372 26.16 16.07 -11.20
C TRP A 372 24.90 15.83 -10.33
N LYS A 373 25.08 15.53 -9.03
CA LYS A 373 23.97 15.34 -8.09
C LYS A 373 23.20 16.64 -7.83
N ILE A 374 23.85 17.78 -8.00
CA ILE A 374 23.22 19.10 -7.86
C ILE A 374 22.23 19.32 -9.00
N ASP A 375 22.62 19.04 -10.24
CA ASP A 375 21.74 19.15 -11.41
C ASP A 375 20.53 18.21 -11.29
N HIS A 376 20.77 16.98 -10.84
CA HIS A 376 19.70 16.03 -10.55
C HIS A 376 18.75 16.57 -9.47
N ALA A 377 19.28 17.05 -8.34
CA ALA A 377 18.46 17.59 -7.25
C ALA A 377 17.72 18.87 -7.66
N ALA A 378 18.33 19.69 -8.52
CA ALA A 378 17.77 20.95 -8.99
C ALA A 378 16.64 20.75 -10.02
N GLU A 379 16.61 19.64 -10.76
CA GLU A 379 15.50 19.31 -11.67
C GLU A 379 14.15 19.41 -10.94
N ASN A 380 14.07 18.90 -9.70
CA ASN A 380 12.88 18.95 -8.86
C ASN A 380 12.39 20.38 -8.55
N LEU A 381 13.29 21.37 -8.58
CA LEU A 381 12.93 22.77 -8.36
C LEU A 381 12.16 23.35 -9.55
N PHE A 382 12.40 22.87 -10.77
CA PHE A 382 11.84 23.42 -12.00
C PHE A 382 10.67 22.61 -12.56
N ILE A 383 10.32 21.48 -11.93
CA ILE A 383 9.10 20.75 -12.26
C ILE A 383 7.88 21.62 -11.94
N ASN A 384 6.97 21.75 -12.92
CA ASN A 384 5.69 22.42 -12.75
C ASN A 384 4.73 21.53 -11.95
N TYR A 385 4.61 21.83 -10.66
CA TYR A 385 3.58 21.27 -9.80
C TYR A 385 2.31 22.12 -9.92
N LYS A 386 1.16 21.47 -10.16
CA LYS A 386 -0.13 22.16 -10.26
C LYS A 386 -0.52 22.85 -8.94
N GLU A 387 -0.18 22.26 -7.79
CA GLU A 387 -0.61 22.73 -6.48
C GLU A 387 0.50 22.50 -5.44
N LEU A 388 1.25 23.54 -5.10
CA LEU A 388 2.25 23.51 -4.03
C LEU A 388 1.84 24.55 -2.97
N PRO A 389 1.75 24.19 -1.68
CA PRO A 389 1.40 25.14 -0.62
C PRO A 389 2.27 26.40 -0.66
N GLY A 390 1.69 27.58 -0.43
CA GLY A 390 2.37 28.87 -0.63
C GLY A 390 3.71 29.00 0.10
N LYS A 391 3.85 28.41 1.30
CA LYS A 391 5.10 28.40 2.07
C LYS A 391 6.18 27.47 1.49
N LEU A 392 5.80 26.36 0.87
CA LEU A 392 6.73 25.52 0.11
C LEU A 392 7.12 26.19 -1.21
N LEU A 393 6.18 26.90 -1.84
CA LEU A 393 6.45 27.64 -3.07
C LEU A 393 7.47 28.76 -2.84
N SER A 394 7.35 29.54 -1.77
CA SER A 394 8.33 30.57 -1.43
C SER A 394 9.72 29.98 -1.16
N PHE A 395 9.77 28.85 -0.45
CA PHE A 395 11.01 28.13 -0.19
C PHE A 395 11.64 27.60 -1.49
N ARG A 396 10.85 26.96 -2.36
CA ARG A 396 11.29 26.51 -3.69
C ARG A 396 11.85 27.66 -4.52
N THR A 397 11.17 28.81 -4.58
CA THR A 397 11.66 30.01 -5.29
C THR A 397 12.99 30.50 -4.73
N THR A 398 13.19 30.39 -3.42
CA THR A 398 14.47 30.72 -2.77
C THR A 398 15.58 29.78 -3.21
N LEU A 399 15.30 28.47 -3.25
CA LEU A 399 16.23 27.46 -3.74
C LEU A 399 16.55 27.62 -5.23
N GLN A 400 15.56 27.94 -6.07
CA GLN A 400 15.75 28.22 -7.49
C GLN A 400 16.74 29.38 -7.69
N LYS A 401 16.52 30.52 -7.03
CA LYS A 401 17.43 31.68 -7.10
C LYS A 401 18.85 31.33 -6.66
N ARG A 402 18.97 30.50 -5.61
CA ARG A 402 20.26 30.04 -5.10
C ARG A 402 20.97 29.13 -6.09
N TYR A 403 20.25 28.19 -6.69
CA TYR A 403 20.80 27.32 -7.73
C TYR A 403 21.25 28.11 -8.96
N THR A 404 20.47 29.09 -9.41
CA THR A 404 20.89 29.98 -10.52
C THR A 404 22.18 30.71 -10.21
N ARG A 405 22.31 31.32 -9.02
CA ARG A 405 23.57 31.98 -8.60
C ARG A 405 24.74 31.01 -8.52
N PHE A 406 24.49 29.80 -8.03
CA PHE A 406 25.50 28.74 -7.99
C PHE A 406 25.96 28.37 -9.40
N LEU A 407 25.04 28.22 -10.36
CA LEU A 407 25.37 28.01 -11.78
C LEU A 407 26.18 29.18 -12.35
N ASP A 408 25.78 30.42 -12.06
CA ASP A 408 26.51 31.60 -12.56
C ASP A 408 27.97 31.60 -12.06
N HIS A 409 28.19 31.36 -10.77
CA HIS A 409 29.53 31.31 -10.20
C HIS A 409 30.36 30.14 -10.75
N THR A 410 29.78 28.94 -10.81
CA THR A 410 30.50 27.76 -11.32
C THR A 410 30.85 27.91 -12.80
N ASN A 411 29.93 28.42 -13.63
CA ASN A 411 30.18 28.69 -15.05
C ASN A 411 31.23 29.78 -15.25
N GLN A 412 31.18 30.86 -14.47
CA GLN A 412 32.18 31.93 -14.52
C GLN A 412 33.57 31.39 -14.18
N THR A 413 33.73 30.72 -13.04
CA THR A 413 35.03 30.18 -12.60
C THR A 413 35.57 29.16 -13.60
N PHE A 414 34.71 28.27 -14.14
CA PHE A 414 35.15 27.31 -15.14
C PHE A 414 35.58 27.99 -16.45
N SER A 415 34.85 29.01 -16.90
CA SER A 415 35.19 29.78 -18.10
C SER A 415 36.52 30.51 -17.95
N GLU A 416 36.78 31.11 -16.78
CA GLU A 416 38.05 31.76 -16.44
C GLU A 416 39.22 30.75 -16.44
N LEU A 417 39.01 29.55 -15.90
CA LEU A 417 40.02 28.48 -15.93
C LEU A 417 40.33 28.01 -17.36
N ILE A 418 39.31 27.81 -18.20
CA ILE A 418 39.51 27.46 -19.62
C ILE A 418 40.23 28.58 -20.35
N ALA A 419 39.84 29.84 -20.14
CA ALA A 419 40.47 30.99 -20.79
C ALA A 419 41.96 31.11 -20.42
N ALA A 420 42.32 30.76 -19.17
CA ALA A 420 43.70 30.80 -18.71
C ALA A 420 44.55 29.57 -19.12
N GLN A 421 43.96 28.38 -19.19
CA GLN A 421 44.69 27.11 -19.35
C GLN A 421 44.54 26.47 -20.74
N GLY A 422 43.62 26.97 -21.57
CA GLY A 422 43.26 26.35 -22.85
C GLY A 422 42.24 25.22 -22.70
N ILE A 423 41.55 24.90 -23.79
CA ILE A 423 40.51 23.84 -23.80
C ILE A 423 41.14 22.44 -23.65
N GLU A 424 42.38 22.29 -24.12
CA GLU A 424 43.18 21.07 -24.06
C GLU A 424 43.44 20.64 -22.60
N SER A 425 43.41 21.59 -21.66
CA SER A 425 43.61 21.32 -20.23
C SER A 425 42.53 20.43 -19.61
N ILE A 426 41.35 20.32 -20.24
CA ILE A 426 40.24 19.50 -19.73
C ILE A 426 40.58 18.00 -19.78
N ASP A 427 41.47 17.58 -20.68
CA ASP A 427 42.00 16.22 -20.79
C ASP A 427 40.90 15.14 -20.81
N LEU A 428 39.87 15.35 -21.64
CA LEU A 428 38.77 14.42 -21.85
C LEU A 428 38.62 14.09 -23.33
N GLN A 429 38.22 12.85 -23.61
CA GLN A 429 37.92 12.38 -24.95
C GLN A 429 36.53 12.84 -25.42
N TYR A 430 36.38 12.97 -26.73
CA TYR A 430 35.07 13.14 -27.35
C TYR A 430 34.33 11.80 -27.42
N PRO A 431 32.98 11.79 -27.45
CA PRO A 431 32.21 10.54 -27.50
C PRO A 431 32.57 9.63 -28.69
N GLY A 432 32.89 10.22 -29.85
CA GLY A 432 33.35 9.50 -31.05
C GLY A 432 34.65 8.72 -30.85
N GLU A 433 35.57 9.22 -30.02
CA GLU A 433 36.84 8.54 -29.71
C GLU A 433 36.62 7.37 -28.76
N ILE A 434 35.73 7.54 -27.79
CA ILE A 434 35.35 6.49 -26.84
C ILE A 434 34.64 5.34 -27.59
N THR A 435 33.68 5.68 -28.46
CA THR A 435 32.88 4.70 -29.20
C THR A 435 33.69 3.93 -30.25
N GLU A 436 34.74 4.54 -30.82
CA GLU A 436 35.63 3.89 -31.79
C GLU A 436 36.23 2.58 -31.23
N ASN A 437 36.55 2.54 -29.93
CA ASN A 437 37.10 1.34 -29.28
C ASN A 437 36.13 0.15 -29.28
N TYR A 438 34.81 0.42 -29.30
CA TYR A 438 33.79 -0.63 -29.28
C TYR A 438 33.48 -1.16 -30.68
N ILE A 439 33.63 -0.32 -31.72
CA ILE A 439 33.40 -0.74 -33.12
C ILE A 439 34.51 -1.65 -33.65
N LYS A 440 35.73 -1.52 -33.12
CA LYS A 440 36.86 -2.38 -33.50
C LYS A 440 36.74 -3.82 -32.95
N THR A 441 35.78 -4.09 -32.08
CA THR A 441 35.56 -5.43 -31.51
C THR A 441 34.79 -6.32 -32.49
N LYS A 442 34.94 -7.65 -32.35
CA LYS A 442 34.16 -8.62 -33.14
C LYS A 442 32.75 -8.86 -32.58
N GLU A 443 32.39 -8.19 -31.48
CA GLU A 443 31.11 -8.37 -30.81
C GLU A 443 30.01 -7.56 -31.50
N THR A 444 28.82 -8.14 -31.61
CA THR A 444 27.64 -7.44 -32.11
C THR A 444 27.27 -6.32 -31.14
N THR A 445 27.59 -5.08 -31.51
CA THR A 445 27.39 -3.91 -30.66
C THR A 445 26.28 -3.02 -31.22
N ALA A 446 25.31 -2.66 -30.39
CA ALA A 446 24.28 -1.69 -30.73
C ALA A 446 24.63 -0.33 -30.10
N PHE A 447 24.57 0.75 -30.90
CA PHE A 447 24.78 2.11 -30.42
C PHE A 447 23.46 2.86 -30.34
N LEU A 448 23.17 3.42 -29.16
CA LEU A 448 22.07 4.34 -28.93
C LEU A 448 22.63 5.74 -28.77
N VAL A 449 22.36 6.61 -29.73
CA VAL A 449 22.80 8.02 -29.68
C VAL A 449 21.62 8.89 -29.29
N LEU A 450 21.74 9.55 -28.14
CA LEU A 450 20.73 10.43 -27.57
C LEU A 450 21.22 11.87 -27.64
N ASP A 451 20.45 12.73 -28.31
CA ASP A 451 20.75 14.17 -28.33
C ASP A 451 20.53 14.78 -26.94
N ALA A 452 21.34 15.78 -26.59
CA ALA A 452 21.33 16.47 -25.29
C ALA A 452 21.40 15.54 -24.05
N CYS A 453 22.01 14.36 -24.17
CA CYS A 453 22.22 13.43 -23.05
C CYS A 453 23.36 13.90 -22.15
N ARG A 454 23.03 14.74 -21.17
CA ARG A 454 23.96 15.26 -20.17
C ARG A 454 24.53 14.13 -19.30
N TYR A 455 25.69 14.39 -18.70
CA TYR A 455 26.36 13.41 -17.85
C TYR A 455 25.50 12.98 -16.64
N GLU A 456 24.73 13.90 -16.04
CA GLU A 456 23.82 13.58 -14.94
C GLU A 456 22.72 12.59 -15.38
N LEU A 457 22.19 12.73 -16.60
CA LEU A 457 21.23 11.78 -17.17
C LEU A 457 21.88 10.40 -17.36
N GLY A 458 23.13 10.37 -17.82
CA GLY A 458 23.93 9.14 -17.94
C GLY A 458 24.13 8.42 -16.59
N GLN A 459 24.43 9.17 -15.52
CA GLN A 459 24.56 8.64 -14.16
C GLN A 459 23.23 8.03 -13.70
N ARG A 460 22.13 8.77 -13.82
CA ARG A 460 20.79 8.32 -13.42
C ARG A 460 20.33 7.09 -14.20
N LEU A 461 20.62 7.03 -15.50
CA LEU A 461 20.31 5.88 -16.34
C LEU A 461 21.11 4.65 -15.88
N THR A 462 22.40 4.83 -15.60
CA THR A 462 23.29 3.78 -15.08
C THR A 462 22.79 3.25 -13.73
N GLU A 463 22.41 4.12 -12.80
CA GLU A 463 21.83 3.74 -11.51
C GLU A 463 20.54 2.95 -11.68
N LYS A 464 19.62 3.41 -12.54
CA LYS A 464 18.34 2.73 -12.80
C LYS A 464 18.54 1.34 -13.40
N ILE A 465 19.43 1.19 -14.37
CA ILE A 465 19.73 -0.12 -14.99
C ILE A 465 20.33 -1.05 -13.94
N ASN A 466 21.36 -0.60 -13.21
CA ASN A 466 22.04 -1.45 -12.24
C ASN A 466 21.16 -1.83 -11.04
N LYS A 467 20.19 -0.99 -10.65
CA LYS A 467 19.21 -1.32 -9.60
C LYS A 467 18.19 -2.37 -10.07
N ALA A 468 17.88 -2.40 -11.36
CA ALA A 468 16.91 -3.34 -11.94
C ALA A 468 17.51 -4.72 -12.28
N GLU A 469 18.84 -4.83 -12.26
CA GLU A 469 19.58 -6.03 -12.63
C GLU A 469 20.22 -6.69 -11.40
N PRO A 470 20.34 -8.03 -11.36
CA PRO A 470 20.96 -8.74 -10.23
C PRO A 470 22.47 -8.50 -10.12
N VAL A 471 23.09 -8.00 -11.20
CA VAL A 471 24.52 -7.69 -11.28
C VAL A 471 24.73 -6.33 -11.96
N LYS A 472 25.81 -5.64 -11.60
CA LYS A 472 26.18 -4.35 -12.22
C LYS A 472 26.52 -4.56 -13.70
N ARG A 473 25.70 -4.04 -14.60
CA ARG A 473 25.85 -4.16 -16.06
C ARG A 473 26.16 -2.83 -16.75
N ALA A 474 25.63 -1.74 -16.23
CA ALA A 474 25.84 -0.41 -16.79
C ALA A 474 27.06 0.27 -16.16
N GLN A 475 27.85 0.94 -17.00
CA GLN A 475 29.00 1.74 -16.62
C GLN A 475 28.91 3.09 -17.32
N ILE A 476 29.53 4.10 -16.71
CA ILE A 476 29.61 5.44 -17.29
C ILE A 476 31.06 5.77 -17.62
N LYS A 477 31.27 6.42 -18.77
CA LYS A 477 32.53 7.03 -19.16
C LYS A 477 32.28 8.51 -19.41
N THR A 478 33.14 9.35 -18.83
CA THR A 478 33.07 10.80 -19.01
C THR A 478 33.61 11.18 -20.38
N SER A 479 32.95 12.12 -21.04
CA SER A 479 33.39 12.70 -22.31
C SER A 479 33.09 14.19 -22.35
N ILE A 480 33.87 14.94 -23.12
CA ILE A 480 33.63 16.36 -23.37
C ILE A 480 32.77 16.56 -24.63
N ALA A 481 31.88 17.55 -24.60
CA ALA A 481 31.17 18.04 -25.77
C ALA A 481 31.99 19.15 -26.46
N PRO A 482 31.95 19.27 -27.80
CA PRO A 482 32.66 20.33 -28.49
C PRO A 482 32.10 21.71 -28.11
N ILE A 483 32.95 22.75 -28.16
CA ILE A 483 32.55 24.14 -27.90
C ILE A 483 32.44 24.87 -29.25
N PRO A 484 31.30 25.52 -29.56
CA PRO A 484 30.07 25.61 -28.76
C PRO A 484 29.28 24.30 -28.74
N THR A 485 28.55 24.05 -27.64
CA THR A 485 27.77 22.81 -27.41
C THR A 485 26.43 22.83 -28.13
N ILE A 486 26.47 22.90 -29.46
CA ILE A 486 25.29 22.87 -30.34
C ILE A 486 25.09 21.48 -30.95
N THR A 487 23.86 21.14 -31.33
CA THR A 487 23.50 19.82 -31.88
C THR A 487 24.30 19.48 -33.15
N GLU A 488 24.49 20.43 -34.06
CA GLU A 488 25.20 20.24 -35.33
C GLU A 488 26.62 19.73 -35.11
N LEU A 489 27.33 20.36 -34.18
CA LEU A 489 28.71 20.03 -33.85
C LEU A 489 28.77 18.80 -32.94
N GLY A 490 28.00 18.79 -31.86
CA GLY A 490 27.96 17.69 -30.89
C GLY A 490 27.66 16.35 -31.55
N MET A 491 26.64 16.29 -32.42
CA MET A 491 26.28 15.04 -33.10
C MET A 491 27.34 14.60 -34.12
N ALA A 492 28.13 15.50 -34.71
CA ALA A 492 29.26 15.11 -35.54
C ALA A 492 30.40 14.51 -34.70
N PHE A 493 30.68 15.08 -33.52
CA PHE A 493 31.71 14.59 -32.59
C PHE A 493 31.33 13.28 -31.88
N THR A 494 30.09 12.79 -32.01
CA THR A 494 29.71 11.44 -31.59
C THR A 494 30.05 10.37 -32.62
N LEU A 495 30.43 10.75 -33.84
CA LEU A 495 30.75 9.79 -34.89
C LEU A 495 32.09 9.08 -34.59
N PRO A 496 32.13 7.75 -34.64
CA PRO A 496 33.31 6.99 -34.27
C PRO A 496 34.53 7.35 -35.15
N GLY A 497 35.66 7.68 -34.53
CA GLY A 497 36.89 8.06 -35.24
C GLY A 497 36.86 9.41 -35.98
N ALA A 498 35.73 10.12 -35.98
CA ALA A 498 35.60 11.41 -36.65
C ALA A 498 36.29 12.58 -35.91
N PRO A 499 36.23 12.72 -34.56
CA PRO A 499 36.65 13.92 -33.84
C PRO A 499 37.99 14.52 -34.26
N ASN A 500 39.02 13.70 -34.42
CA ASN A 500 40.38 14.10 -34.83
C ASN A 500 40.49 14.65 -36.26
N THR A 501 39.42 14.57 -37.05
CA THR A 501 39.39 15.02 -38.45
C THR A 501 38.31 16.04 -38.74
N ILE A 502 37.46 16.36 -37.75
CA ILE A 502 36.36 17.30 -37.93
C ILE A 502 36.91 18.71 -38.16
N LYS A 503 36.39 19.38 -39.19
CA LYS A 503 36.69 20.78 -39.53
C LYS A 503 35.38 21.56 -39.58
N PRO A 504 35.03 22.27 -38.49
CA PRO A 504 33.84 23.10 -38.48
C PRO A 504 34.12 24.43 -39.21
N GLN A 505 33.17 24.85 -40.03
CA GLN A 505 33.15 26.13 -40.74
C GLN A 505 31.76 26.75 -40.63
N ILE A 506 31.69 28.07 -40.76
CA ILE A 506 30.42 28.80 -40.86
C ILE A 506 30.32 29.34 -42.28
N ASN A 507 29.24 29.00 -42.97
CA ASN A 507 28.92 29.52 -44.29
C ASN A 507 27.45 29.99 -44.30
N ASP A 508 27.19 31.21 -44.75
CA ASP A 508 25.85 31.83 -44.74
C ASP A 508 25.10 31.68 -43.40
N ASN A 509 25.78 31.96 -42.28
CA ASN A 509 25.27 31.77 -40.91
C ASN A 509 24.83 30.33 -40.57
N LYS A 510 25.29 29.32 -41.32
CA LYS A 510 25.02 27.90 -41.06
C LYS A 510 26.31 27.14 -40.80
N TRP A 511 26.24 26.15 -39.91
CA TRP A 511 27.35 25.26 -39.63
C TRP A 511 27.54 24.23 -40.74
N LEU A 512 28.73 24.27 -41.34
CA LEU A 512 29.26 23.24 -42.20
C LEU A 512 30.29 22.45 -41.38
N VAL A 513 29.98 21.19 -41.07
CA VAL A 513 30.88 20.34 -40.30
C VAL A 513 31.34 19.22 -41.21
N SER A 514 32.58 19.24 -41.65
CA SER A 514 33.13 18.21 -42.55
C SER A 514 34.26 17.43 -41.88
N THR A 515 34.68 16.33 -42.51
CA THR A 515 35.91 15.63 -42.16
C THR A 515 36.90 15.77 -43.33
N ARG A 516 37.65 14.71 -43.68
CA ARG A 516 38.41 14.69 -44.94
C ARG A 516 37.49 14.65 -46.16
N ASP A 517 36.29 14.09 -46.00
CA ASP A 517 35.25 14.10 -47.03
C ASP A 517 34.44 15.41 -46.98
N PRO A 518 34.01 15.98 -48.13
CA PRO A 518 33.24 17.22 -48.20
C PRO A 518 31.78 17.07 -47.71
N THR A 519 31.40 15.91 -47.18
CA THR A 519 30.06 15.65 -46.65
C THR A 519 29.80 16.51 -45.42
N ASN A 520 28.68 17.23 -45.41
CA ASN A 520 28.27 18.04 -44.28
C ASN A 520 27.61 17.20 -43.18
N LEU A 521 28.35 16.90 -42.12
CA LEU A 521 27.97 16.12 -40.95
C LEU A 521 27.10 16.89 -39.94
N SER A 522 26.80 18.18 -40.16
CA SER A 522 25.78 18.86 -39.35
C SER A 522 24.37 18.30 -39.61
N ILE A 523 24.17 17.68 -40.78
CA ILE A 523 22.90 17.11 -41.22
C ILE A 523 22.79 15.63 -40.82
N LYS A 524 21.68 15.24 -40.17
CA LYS A 524 21.45 13.86 -39.70
C LYS A 524 21.58 12.80 -40.80
N ASN A 525 20.96 13.00 -41.96
CA ASN A 525 21.01 12.02 -43.05
C ASN A 525 22.44 11.87 -43.60
N SER A 526 23.19 12.96 -43.72
CA SER A 526 24.59 12.93 -44.11
C SER A 526 25.46 12.13 -43.13
N ARG A 527 25.18 12.20 -41.82
CA ARG A 527 25.85 11.37 -40.81
C ARG A 527 25.53 9.88 -40.98
N ILE A 528 24.28 9.54 -41.29
CA ILE A 528 23.87 8.15 -41.57
C ILE A 528 24.59 7.62 -42.81
N GLU A 529 24.64 8.39 -43.89
CA GLU A 529 25.38 8.02 -45.10
C GLU A 529 26.88 7.88 -44.84
N TRP A 530 27.45 8.78 -44.05
CA TRP A 530 28.84 8.68 -43.64
C TRP A 530 29.12 7.39 -42.86
N LEU A 531 28.26 7.00 -41.92
CA LEU A 531 28.38 5.73 -41.18
C LEU A 531 28.23 4.51 -42.10
N ARG A 532 27.28 4.53 -43.04
CA ARG A 532 27.10 3.46 -44.05
C ARG A 532 28.37 3.27 -44.87
N LYS A 533 28.93 4.36 -45.39
CA LYS A 533 30.14 4.35 -46.20
C LYS A 533 31.36 3.84 -45.44
N ASN A 534 31.60 4.36 -44.23
CA ASN A 534 32.82 4.04 -43.47
C ASN A 534 32.80 2.67 -42.78
N TYR A 535 31.61 2.18 -42.42
CA TYR A 535 31.46 0.91 -41.68
C TYR A 535 30.69 -0.18 -42.42
N LYS A 536 30.37 0.03 -43.71
CA LYS A 536 29.65 -0.93 -44.58
C LYS A 536 28.34 -1.43 -43.97
N LEU A 537 27.61 -0.52 -43.31
CA LEU A 537 26.36 -0.84 -42.64
C LEU A 537 25.23 -1.06 -43.66
N LYS A 538 24.38 -2.06 -43.42
CA LYS A 538 23.18 -2.35 -44.23
C LYS A 538 22.07 -1.31 -43.96
N ASP A 539 21.09 -1.22 -44.85
CA ASP A 539 19.98 -0.27 -44.71
C ASP A 539 19.17 -0.45 -43.42
N ASN A 540 19.01 -1.69 -42.96
CA ASN A 540 18.30 -2.03 -41.73
C ASN A 540 19.14 -1.87 -40.45
N ALA A 541 20.38 -1.36 -40.55
CA ALA A 541 21.23 -1.13 -39.38
C ALA A 541 20.78 0.09 -38.54
N PHE A 542 19.94 0.96 -39.09
CA PHE A 542 19.43 2.15 -38.40
C PHE A 542 17.96 1.95 -38.05
N LEU A 543 17.67 1.96 -36.74
CA LEU A 543 16.33 1.79 -36.21
C LEU A 543 15.93 3.05 -35.45
N LYS A 544 14.66 3.46 -35.55
CA LYS A 544 14.11 4.45 -34.60
C LYS A 544 13.70 3.73 -33.33
N ILE A 545 13.80 4.43 -32.20
CA ILE A 545 13.34 3.92 -30.91
C ILE A 545 11.84 3.55 -30.99
N ASP A 546 11.04 4.37 -31.66
CA ASP A 546 9.60 4.12 -31.83
C ASP A 546 9.32 2.79 -32.56
N ASP A 547 10.14 2.44 -33.55
CA ASP A 547 10.03 1.17 -34.29
C ASP A 547 10.33 -0.04 -33.40
N PHE A 548 11.08 0.16 -32.31
CA PHE A 548 11.37 -0.86 -31.31
C PHE A 548 10.27 -0.94 -30.24
N LEU A 549 9.76 0.20 -29.78
CA LEU A 549 8.73 0.27 -28.75
C LEU A 549 7.33 -0.15 -29.25
N SER A 550 7.05 0.04 -30.54
CA SER A 550 5.75 -0.26 -31.16
C SER A 550 5.57 -1.71 -31.61
N LYS A 551 6.62 -2.54 -31.61
CA LYS A 551 6.49 -3.96 -31.98
C LYS A 551 5.70 -4.72 -30.91
N PRO A 552 4.64 -5.48 -31.28
CA PRO A 552 3.93 -6.33 -30.34
C PRO A 552 4.89 -7.37 -29.76
N GLN A 553 4.80 -7.59 -28.44
CA GLN A 553 5.59 -8.56 -27.70
C GLN A 553 5.34 -9.99 -28.21
N THR A 554 5.98 -10.37 -29.31
CA THR A 554 5.89 -11.71 -29.87
C THR A 554 7.18 -12.47 -29.57
N GLN A 555 6.97 -13.63 -28.94
CA GLN A 555 7.86 -14.73 -28.55
C GLN A 555 9.25 -14.40 -28.01
N LYS A 556 9.44 -14.77 -26.72
CA LYS A 556 10.71 -14.84 -26.00
C LYS A 556 11.74 -15.62 -26.81
N ASN A 557 12.71 -14.92 -27.38
CA ASN A 557 13.93 -15.55 -27.87
C ASN A 557 14.94 -15.54 -26.71
N PRO A 558 15.34 -16.68 -26.14
CA PRO A 558 16.11 -16.76 -24.88
C PRO A 558 17.55 -16.22 -24.97
N ARG A 559 17.96 -15.66 -26.13
CA ARG A 559 19.29 -15.07 -26.35
C ARG A 559 19.29 -13.54 -26.43
N GLU A 560 18.15 -12.86 -26.31
CA GLU A 560 18.09 -11.40 -26.30
C GLU A 560 17.99 -10.84 -24.88
N THR A 561 19.04 -10.16 -24.41
CA THR A 561 18.92 -9.28 -23.23
C THR A 561 18.23 -8.00 -23.69
N ARG A 562 16.94 -7.83 -23.38
CA ARG A 562 16.19 -6.60 -23.67
C ARG A 562 16.16 -5.69 -22.44
N ILE A 563 16.75 -4.50 -22.56
CA ILE A 563 16.58 -3.43 -21.56
C ILE A 563 15.22 -2.77 -21.83
N HIS A 564 14.25 -3.00 -20.94
CA HIS A 564 12.95 -2.34 -20.99
C HIS A 564 12.97 -1.06 -20.14
N ILE A 565 13.13 0.10 -20.78
CA ILE A 565 12.89 1.39 -20.13
C ILE A 565 11.42 1.75 -20.32
N ARG A 566 10.58 1.50 -19.31
CA ARG A 566 9.20 2.02 -19.27
C ARG A 566 9.23 3.50 -18.90
N THR A 567 8.98 4.38 -19.86
CA THR A 567 8.55 5.75 -19.56
C THR A 567 7.05 5.71 -19.26
N ARG A 568 6.64 6.10 -18.04
CA ARG A 568 5.23 6.38 -17.74
C ARG A 568 4.87 7.71 -18.40
N THR A 569 4.53 7.70 -19.68
CA THR A 569 3.78 8.81 -20.27
C THR A 569 2.32 8.63 -19.85
N ARG A 570 1.83 9.51 -18.96
CA ARG A 570 0.38 9.68 -18.81
C ARG A 570 -0.15 10.18 -20.16
N PRO A 571 -1.25 9.61 -20.70
CA PRO A 571 -1.87 10.18 -21.87
C PRO A 571 -2.30 11.63 -21.56
N PRO A 572 -2.28 12.54 -22.55
CA PRO A 572 -2.96 13.82 -22.40
C PRO A 572 -4.43 13.50 -22.09
N ARG A 573 -4.93 13.98 -20.95
CA ARG A 573 -6.38 13.97 -20.71
C ARG A 573 -7.00 15.00 -21.66
N PRO A 574 -8.21 14.71 -22.17
CA PRO A 574 -8.93 15.56 -23.11
C PRO A 574 -9.08 17.00 -22.61
#